data_AF-A0A889XPN5-F1
#
_entry.id   AF-A0A889XPN5-F1
#
_cell.length_a   1.000
_cell.length_b   1.000
_cell.length_c   1.000
_cell.angle_alpha   90.00
_cell.angle_beta   90.00
_cell.angle_gamma   90.00
#
_symmetry.space_group_name_H-M   'P 1'
#
loop_
_entity.id
_entity.type
_entity.pdbx_description
1 polymer ?
#
loop_
_entity_poly.entity_id
_entity_poly.type
_entity_poly.pdbx_seq_one_letter_code
_entity_poly.pdbx_strand_id
1 'polypeptide(L)'
;MLTNKALLKHGYANFTVEILEYCELDVLRSREQHFLDLLEPEYNMLKTAGSLLGFKHSEETIAKLKARFKDRVFTSEHLEKLSAAKLGNKNGRGGKGRERAEGAGSPSVQIEVFNLETGIKTIYPSKSEAGKALGVPSGSIRMYLSRNSKKPYKGIYFLQKLAG
;
A
#
# COMPACT_ATOMS: atom_id res chain seq x y z
N MET A 1 27.47 2.55 6.50
CA MET A 1 28.46 1.58 7.00
C MET A 1 29.29 2.24 8.10
N LEU A 2 29.52 1.56 9.23
CA LEU A 2 30.34 2.12 10.31
C LEU A 2 31.83 2.14 10.01
N THR A 3 32.30 1.29 9.12
CA THR A 3 33.69 1.23 8.64
C THR A 3 34.19 2.63 8.22
N ASN A 4 33.39 3.34 7.41
CA ASN A 4 33.71 4.72 7.03
C ASN A 4 33.76 5.68 8.24
N LYS A 5 32.81 5.59 9.18
CA LYS A 5 32.82 6.43 10.39
C LYS A 5 34.00 6.15 11.32
N ALA A 6 34.41 4.89 11.44
CA ALA A 6 35.56 4.49 12.22
C ALA A 6 36.86 5.02 11.60
N LEU A 7 37.01 4.89 10.28
CA LEU A 7 38.13 5.47 9.52
C LEU A 7 38.22 6.99 9.72
N LEU A 8 37.10 7.71 9.62
CA LEU A 8 37.08 9.16 9.83
C LEU A 8 37.38 9.57 11.28
N LYS A 9 36.90 8.79 12.26
CA LYS A 9 37.06 9.11 13.69
C LYS A 9 38.46 8.80 14.21
N HIS A 10 39.03 7.68 13.78
CA HIS A 10 40.30 7.17 14.29
C HIS A 10 41.47 7.41 13.32
N GLY A 11 41.21 7.90 12.11
CA GLY A 11 42.23 8.26 11.12
C GLY A 11 42.76 7.05 10.35
N TYR A 12 43.08 7.25 9.07
CA TYR A 12 43.50 6.18 8.15
C TYR A 12 44.80 5.48 8.56
N ALA A 13 45.71 6.16 9.26
CA ALA A 13 46.98 5.56 9.71
C ALA A 13 46.80 4.37 10.68
N ASN A 14 45.63 4.27 11.33
CA ASN A 14 45.29 3.19 12.24
C ASN A 14 44.58 2.01 11.55
N PHE A 15 44.43 2.04 10.22
CA PHE A 15 43.77 0.99 9.45
C PHE A 15 44.62 0.60 8.24
N THR A 16 44.50 -0.67 7.86
CA THR A 16 45.00 -1.17 6.57
C THR A 16 43.80 -1.55 5.71
N VAL A 17 43.85 -1.21 4.42
CA VAL A 17 42.81 -1.56 3.46
C VAL A 17 43.43 -2.51 2.44
N GLU A 18 42.82 -3.68 2.30
CA GLU A 18 43.26 -4.74 1.40
C GLU A 18 42.07 -5.23 0.56
N ILE A 19 42.33 -5.61 -0.69
CA ILE A 19 41.31 -6.13 -1.60
C ILE A 19 41.23 -7.64 -1.39
N LEU A 20 40.10 -8.13 -0.86
CA LEU A 20 39.88 -9.56 -0.65
C LEU A 20 39.62 -10.32 -1.96
N GLU A 21 38.89 -9.71 -2.89
CA GLU A 21 38.50 -10.34 -4.16
C GLU A 21 38.11 -9.28 -5.20
N TYR A 22 38.50 -9.53 -6.45
CA TYR A 22 37.94 -8.83 -7.62
C TYR A 22 36.75 -9.63 -8.16
N CYS A 23 35.60 -8.98 -8.30
CA CYS A 23 34.39 -9.63 -8.78
C CYS A 23 33.58 -8.69 -9.70
N GLU A 24 32.69 -9.29 -10.49
CA GLU A 24 31.76 -8.55 -11.35
C GLU A 24 30.63 -7.89 -10.55
N LEU A 25 30.02 -6.85 -11.11
CA LEU A 25 29.02 -6.03 -10.42
C LEU A 25 27.72 -6.78 -10.08
N ASP A 26 27.37 -7.78 -10.89
CA ASP A 26 26.18 -8.62 -10.71
C ASP A 26 26.27 -9.53 -9.48
N VAL A 27 27.49 -9.97 -9.14
CA VAL A 27 27.75 -10.84 -7.97
C VAL A 27 28.27 -10.08 -6.75
N LEU A 28 28.60 -8.80 -6.87
CA LEU A 28 29.19 -7.96 -5.82
C LEU A 28 28.48 -8.11 -4.46
N ARG A 29 27.15 -7.98 -4.44
CA ARG A 29 26.37 -8.06 -3.20
C ARG A 29 26.42 -9.45 -2.56
N SER A 30 26.44 -10.50 -3.37
CA SER A 30 26.52 -11.88 -2.90
C SER A 30 27.91 -12.19 -2.34
N ARG A 31 28.97 -11.68 -2.96
CA ARG A 31 30.35 -11.81 -2.44
C ARG A 31 30.57 -10.99 -1.18
N GLU A 32 30.03 -9.76 -1.11
CA GLU A 32 30.03 -8.96 0.12
C GLU A 32 29.37 -9.73 1.27
N GLN A 33 28.17 -10.31 1.05
CA GLN A 33 27.50 -11.12 2.07
C GLN A 33 28.33 -12.34 2.48
N HIS A 34 28.94 -13.04 1.53
CA HIS A 34 29.80 -14.20 1.80
C HIS A 34 30.95 -13.86 2.76
N PHE A 35 31.67 -12.75 2.54
CA PHE A 35 32.75 -12.34 3.44
C PHE A 35 32.25 -11.79 4.78
N LEU A 36 31.10 -11.14 4.82
CA LEU A 36 30.49 -10.70 6.09
C LEU A 36 30.13 -11.90 6.97
N ASP A 37 29.56 -12.95 6.39
CA ASP A 37 29.18 -14.17 7.10
C ASP A 37 30.40 -15.01 7.48
N LEU A 38 31.46 -15.00 6.65
CA LEU A 38 32.69 -15.76 6.90
C LEU A 38 33.59 -15.12 7.96
N LEU A 39 33.77 -13.80 7.91
CA LEU A 39 34.75 -13.08 8.74
C LEU A 39 34.15 -12.48 10.01
N GLU A 40 32.82 -12.39 10.09
CA GLU A 40 32.07 -11.76 11.19
C GLU A 40 32.71 -10.46 11.72
N PRO A 41 32.98 -9.46 10.85
CA PRO A 41 33.83 -8.33 11.22
C PRO A 41 33.19 -7.43 12.26
N GLU A 42 33.93 -7.14 13.34
CA GLU A 42 33.46 -6.37 14.51
C GLU A 42 32.90 -4.97 14.15
N TYR A 43 33.56 -4.27 13.23
CA TYR A 43 33.15 -2.92 12.82
C TYR A 43 31.87 -2.90 11.96
N ASN A 44 31.46 -4.04 11.39
CA ASN A 44 30.31 -4.08 10.51
C ASN A 44 29.02 -4.45 11.24
N MET A 45 28.28 -3.43 11.70
CA MET A 45 26.99 -3.60 12.37
C MET A 45 25.86 -4.19 11.50
N LEU A 46 25.97 -4.09 10.17
CA LEU A 46 24.89 -4.54 9.28
C LEU A 46 25.10 -6.01 8.94
N LYS A 47 24.17 -6.85 9.36
CA LYS A 47 24.22 -8.29 9.07
C LYS A 47 23.98 -8.61 7.59
N THR A 48 23.25 -7.75 6.90
CA THR A 48 22.94 -7.93 5.48
C THR A 48 23.70 -6.90 4.65
N ALA A 49 24.46 -7.39 3.67
CA ALA A 49 25.20 -6.59 2.70
C ALA A 49 24.28 -5.52 2.07
N GLY A 50 24.73 -4.26 2.10
CA GLY A 50 24.00 -3.12 1.56
C GLY A 50 22.58 -2.90 2.08
N SER A 51 22.19 -3.46 3.24
CA SER A 51 20.82 -3.34 3.78
C SER A 51 20.80 -3.04 5.27
N LEU A 52 19.91 -2.12 5.66
CA LEU A 52 19.58 -1.85 7.06
C LEU A 52 18.48 -2.79 7.59
N LEU A 53 18.05 -3.77 6.78
CA LEU A 53 17.00 -4.70 7.19
C LEU A 53 17.44 -5.48 8.44
N GLY A 54 16.61 -5.45 9.48
CA GLY A 54 16.90 -6.08 10.77
C GLY A 54 17.82 -5.29 11.69
N PHE A 55 18.42 -4.18 11.25
CA PHE A 55 19.19 -3.29 12.11
C PHE A 55 18.26 -2.57 13.10
N LYS A 56 18.61 -2.63 14.39
CA LYS A 56 17.90 -1.93 15.46
C LYS A 56 18.79 -0.85 16.06
N HIS A 57 18.22 0.34 16.26
CA HIS A 57 18.90 1.40 17.01
C HIS A 57 19.03 1.04 18.49
N SER A 58 20.06 1.55 19.15
CA SER A 58 20.19 1.45 20.61
C SER A 58 19.05 2.20 21.31
N GLU A 59 18.71 1.77 22.53
CA GLU A 59 17.65 2.38 23.33
C GLU A 59 17.90 3.88 23.56
N GLU A 60 19.15 4.27 23.81
CA GLU A 60 19.56 5.67 23.93
C GLU A 60 19.28 6.48 22.66
N THR A 61 19.57 5.90 21.49
CA THR A 61 19.33 6.56 20.20
C THR A 61 17.83 6.70 19.95
N ILE A 62 17.06 5.66 20.26
CA ILE A 62 15.60 5.67 20.17
C ILE A 62 15.03 6.77 21.09
N ALA A 63 15.52 6.90 22.32
CA ALA A 63 15.10 7.92 23.26
C ALA A 63 15.39 9.34 22.75
N LYS A 64 16.59 9.59 22.21
CA LYS A 64 16.97 10.88 21.61
C LYS A 64 16.07 11.23 20.42
N LEU A 65 15.77 10.27 19.55
CA LEU A 65 14.86 10.47 18.43
C LEU A 65 13.45 10.79 18.91
N LYS A 66 12.93 10.04 19.88
CA LYS A 66 11.62 10.31 20.50
C LYS A 66 11.55 11.73 21.08
N ALA A 67 12.56 12.14 21.85
CA ALA A 67 12.62 13.49 22.41
C ALA A 67 12.65 14.57 21.32
N ARG A 68 13.46 14.39 20.29
CA ARG A 68 13.58 15.36 19.17
C ARG A 68 12.25 15.60 18.45
N PHE A 69 11.42 14.57 18.30
CA PHE A 69 10.17 14.66 17.54
C PHE A 69 8.92 14.90 18.40
N LYS A 70 9.02 14.79 19.72
CA LYS A 70 7.87 14.87 20.65
C LYS A 70 7.07 16.15 20.50
N ASP A 71 7.76 17.29 20.39
CA ASP A 71 7.14 18.62 20.38
C ASP A 71 7.10 19.23 18.97
N ARG A 72 7.24 18.39 17.93
CA ARG A 72 7.22 18.86 16.56
C ARG A 72 5.80 19.27 16.17
N VAL A 73 5.58 20.58 16.04
CA VAL A 73 4.34 21.15 15.50
C VAL A 73 4.50 21.34 13.99
N PHE A 74 3.50 20.90 13.22
CA PHE A 74 3.44 21.16 11.79
C PHE A 74 2.85 22.55 11.53
N THR A 75 3.48 23.33 10.64
CA THR A 75 2.96 24.62 10.22
C THR A 75 1.71 24.46 9.37
N SER A 76 0.85 25.48 9.33
CA SER A 76 -0.34 25.52 8.46
C SER A 76 0.03 25.24 7.00
N GLU A 77 1.06 25.91 6.48
CA GLU A 77 1.54 25.70 5.10
C GLU A 77 1.96 24.25 4.83
N HIS A 78 2.55 23.56 5.80
CA HIS A 78 2.93 22.16 5.65
C HIS A 78 1.70 21.25 5.57
N LEU A 79 0.69 21.53 6.39
CA LEU A 79 -0.59 20.80 6.38
C LEU A 79 -1.35 21.05 5.06
N GLU A 80 -1.30 22.26 4.53
CA GLU A 80 -1.90 22.60 3.24
C GLU A 80 -1.24 21.84 2.09
N LYS A 81 0.09 21.80 2.04
CA LYS A 81 0.84 21.01 1.04
C LYS A 81 0.50 19.53 1.13
N LEU A 82 0.37 18.98 2.35
CA LEU A 82 -0.05 17.60 2.57
C LEU A 82 -1.49 17.35 2.11
N SER A 83 -2.40 18.29 2.37
CA SER A 83 -3.80 18.21 1.95
C SER A 83 -3.92 18.26 0.42
N ALA A 84 -3.27 19.23 -0.21
CA ALA A 84 -3.22 19.39 -1.66
C ALA A 84 -2.67 18.14 -2.36
N ALA A 85 -1.61 17.54 -1.82
CA ALA A 85 -1.05 16.29 -2.36
C ALA A 85 -2.00 15.09 -2.24
N LYS A 86 -2.92 15.10 -1.27
CA LYS A 86 -3.90 14.03 -1.06
C LYS A 86 -5.21 14.26 -1.82
N LEU A 87 -5.51 15.49 -2.22
CA LEU A 87 -6.72 15.83 -2.94
C LEU A 87 -6.78 15.06 -4.28
N GLY A 88 -7.88 14.33 -4.51
CA GLY A 88 -8.06 13.49 -5.70
C GLY A 88 -7.50 12.06 -5.58
N ASN A 89 -6.92 11.67 -4.44
CA ASN A 89 -6.51 10.28 -4.20
C ASN A 89 -7.72 9.40 -3.85
N LYS A 90 -8.21 8.64 -4.84
CA LYS A 90 -9.43 7.81 -4.72
C LYS A 90 -9.18 6.40 -4.17
N ASN A 91 -7.95 6.06 -3.80
CA ASN A 91 -7.61 4.71 -3.36
C ASN A 91 -7.31 4.70 -1.85
N GLY A 92 -7.92 3.76 -1.11
CA GLY A 92 -7.65 3.52 0.32
C GLY A 92 -6.22 3.05 0.65
N ARG A 93 -5.27 3.17 -0.28
CA ARG A 93 -3.86 2.76 -0.15
C ARG A 93 -2.86 3.85 -0.59
N GLY A 94 -3.27 5.12 -0.58
CA GLY A 94 -2.29 6.23 -0.57
C GLY A 94 -1.45 6.43 -1.85
N GLY A 95 -1.87 5.90 -3.00
CA GLY A 95 -1.20 6.11 -4.28
C GLY A 95 -2.17 6.57 -5.38
N LYS A 96 -1.68 7.38 -6.33
CA LYS A 96 -2.38 7.64 -7.60
C LYS A 96 -2.61 6.27 -8.24
N GLY A 97 -3.86 5.81 -8.28
CA GLY A 97 -4.19 4.52 -8.88
C GLY A 97 -3.64 4.46 -10.30
N ARG A 98 -3.02 3.33 -10.67
CA ARG A 98 -2.74 3.07 -12.08
C ARG A 98 -4.07 3.05 -12.81
N GLU A 99 -4.11 3.67 -13.98
CA GLU A 99 -5.25 3.51 -14.88
C GLU A 99 -5.47 2.02 -15.11
N ARG A 100 -6.72 1.58 -14.97
CA ARG A 100 -7.07 0.18 -15.26
C ARG A 100 -6.99 0.02 -16.78
N ALA A 101 -6.36 -1.06 -17.23
CA ALA A 101 -6.39 -1.41 -18.65
C ALA A 101 -7.85 -1.49 -19.14
N GLU A 102 -8.10 -1.07 -20.38
CA GLU A 102 -9.41 -1.22 -21.00
C GLU A 102 -9.82 -2.71 -21.00
N GLY A 103 -11.06 -2.98 -20.58
CA GLY A 103 -11.54 -4.37 -20.39
C GLY A 103 -11.15 -5.01 -19.05
N ALA A 104 -10.39 -4.34 -18.17
CA ALA A 104 -10.08 -4.87 -16.85
C ALA A 104 -11.31 -4.81 -15.92
N GLY A 105 -11.85 -5.98 -15.56
CA GLY A 105 -12.99 -6.13 -14.64
C GLY A 105 -14.02 -7.12 -15.18
N SER A 106 -15.04 -7.43 -14.38
CA SER A 106 -16.19 -8.18 -14.89
C SER A 106 -17.12 -7.23 -15.67
N PRO A 107 -17.72 -7.67 -16.79
CA PRO A 107 -18.66 -6.85 -17.55
C PRO A 107 -19.85 -6.42 -16.69
N SER A 108 -20.45 -5.28 -17.03
CA SER A 108 -21.66 -4.80 -16.38
C SER A 108 -22.82 -5.76 -16.65
N VAL A 109 -23.54 -6.13 -15.58
CA VAL A 109 -24.72 -6.98 -15.66
C VAL A 109 -25.96 -6.13 -15.50
N GLN A 110 -26.89 -6.24 -16.44
CA GLN A 110 -28.17 -5.54 -16.39
C GLN A 110 -29.04 -6.11 -15.25
N ILE A 111 -29.74 -5.21 -14.56
CA ILE A 111 -30.61 -5.55 -13.42
C ILE A 111 -32.04 -5.14 -13.77
N GLU A 112 -32.95 -6.11 -13.77
CA GLU A 112 -34.38 -5.87 -13.79
C GLU A 112 -34.86 -5.58 -12.36
N VAL A 113 -35.59 -4.48 -12.21
CA VAL A 113 -36.23 -4.05 -10.96
C VAL A 113 -37.73 -4.03 -11.19
N PHE A 114 -38.43 -4.91 -10.50
CA PHE A 114 -39.88 -4.95 -10.44
C PHE A 114 -40.37 -4.28 -9.16
N ASN A 115 -41.16 -3.22 -9.30
CA ASN A 115 -41.78 -2.52 -8.17
C ASN A 115 -43.18 -3.12 -7.92
N LEU A 116 -43.41 -3.63 -6.71
CA LEU A 116 -44.67 -4.24 -6.30
C LEU A 116 -45.82 -3.25 -6.12
N GLU A 117 -45.55 -1.99 -5.77
CA GLU A 117 -46.58 -0.97 -5.55
C GLU A 117 -47.13 -0.43 -6.87
N THR A 118 -46.24 -0.22 -7.85
CA THR A 118 -46.63 0.35 -9.16
C THR A 118 -46.86 -0.71 -10.22
N GLY A 119 -46.42 -1.95 -9.99
CA GLY A 119 -46.45 -3.02 -10.99
C GLY A 119 -45.49 -2.80 -12.18
N ILE A 120 -44.60 -1.81 -12.09
CA ILE A 120 -43.72 -1.42 -13.19
C ILE A 120 -42.41 -2.21 -13.13
N LYS A 121 -41.97 -2.69 -14.30
CA LYS A 121 -40.63 -3.26 -14.51
C LYS A 121 -39.72 -2.22 -15.15
N THR A 122 -38.54 -2.03 -14.58
CA THR A 122 -37.50 -1.14 -15.10
C THR A 122 -36.19 -1.90 -15.21
N ILE A 123 -35.48 -1.70 -16.31
CA ILE A 123 -34.19 -2.36 -16.58
C ILE A 123 -33.09 -1.31 -16.46
N TYR A 124 -32.11 -1.58 -15.61
CA TYR A 124 -30.94 -0.75 -15.45
C TYR A 124 -29.71 -1.46 -16.01
N PRO A 125 -28.77 -0.74 -16.65
CA PRO A 125 -27.60 -1.36 -17.27
C PRO A 125 -26.59 -1.87 -16.24
N SER A 126 -26.68 -1.46 -14.96
CA SER A 126 -25.81 -1.98 -13.90
C SER A 126 -26.43 -1.95 -12.50
N LYS A 127 -25.84 -2.73 -11.59
CA LYS A 127 -26.16 -2.69 -10.14
C LYS A 127 -25.94 -1.28 -9.54
N SER A 128 -25.00 -0.51 -10.08
CA SER A 128 -24.74 0.83 -9.57
C SER A 128 -25.81 1.82 -10.01
N GLU A 129 -26.34 1.68 -11.22
CA GLU A 129 -27.42 2.54 -11.70
C GLU A 129 -28.76 2.20 -11.05
N ALA A 130 -29.07 0.91 -10.91
CA ALA A 130 -30.20 0.48 -10.10
C ALA A 130 -30.09 1.01 -8.65
N GLY A 131 -28.89 1.00 -8.08
CA GLY A 131 -28.62 1.55 -6.75
C GLY A 131 -28.90 3.04 -6.66
N LYS A 132 -28.43 3.82 -7.63
CA LYS A 132 -28.68 5.26 -7.70
C LYS A 132 -30.17 5.58 -7.83
N ALA A 133 -30.88 4.90 -8.73
CA ALA A 133 -32.31 5.11 -8.94
C ALA A 133 -33.16 4.76 -7.70
N LEU A 134 -32.75 3.73 -6.97
CA LEU A 134 -33.43 3.29 -5.74
C LEU A 134 -32.93 4.00 -4.47
N GLY A 135 -31.95 4.91 -4.58
CA GLY A 135 -31.33 5.58 -3.43
C GLY A 135 -30.64 4.61 -2.45
N VAL A 136 -30.03 3.52 -2.97
CA VAL A 136 -29.39 2.47 -2.16
C VAL A 136 -27.96 2.21 -2.60
N PRO A 137 -27.06 1.84 -1.66
CA PRO A 137 -25.70 1.44 -2.03
C PRO A 137 -25.70 0.25 -2.99
N SER A 138 -24.88 0.31 -4.04
CA SER A 138 -24.73 -0.76 -5.04
C SER A 138 -24.31 -2.11 -4.42
N GLY A 139 -23.57 -2.06 -3.31
CA GLY A 139 -23.23 -3.24 -2.50
C GLY A 139 -24.45 -3.96 -1.93
N SER A 140 -25.51 -3.24 -1.56
CA SER A 140 -26.74 -3.83 -1.04
C SER A 140 -27.48 -4.63 -2.10
N ILE A 141 -27.54 -4.11 -3.33
CA ILE A 141 -28.11 -4.81 -4.50
C ILE A 141 -27.30 -6.08 -4.80
N ARG A 142 -25.96 -5.99 -4.78
CA ARG A 142 -25.09 -7.16 -4.94
C ARG A 142 -25.41 -8.23 -3.89
N MET A 143 -25.50 -7.84 -2.62
CA MET A 143 -25.76 -8.76 -1.52
C MET A 143 -27.15 -9.41 -1.61
N TYR A 144 -28.16 -8.66 -2.07
CA TYR A 144 -29.49 -9.20 -2.29
C TYR A 144 -29.47 -10.28 -3.39
N LEU A 145 -28.86 -9.98 -4.54
CA LEU A 145 -28.76 -10.90 -5.67
C LEU A 145 -27.93 -12.15 -5.34
N SER A 146 -26.85 -12.01 -4.56
CA SER A 146 -26.01 -13.17 -4.17
C SER A 146 -26.70 -14.10 -3.18
N ARG A 147 -27.64 -13.59 -2.38
CA ARG A 147 -28.40 -14.37 -1.39
C ARG A 147 -29.61 -15.09 -1.99
N ASN A 148 -29.93 -14.86 -3.26
CA ASN A 148 -31.10 -15.41 -3.96
C ASN A 148 -32.40 -15.28 -3.14
N SER A 149 -32.58 -14.12 -2.50
CA SER A 149 -33.71 -13.88 -1.61
C SER A 149 -35.03 -13.87 -2.39
N LYS A 150 -35.98 -14.72 -1.99
CA LYS A 150 -37.37 -14.66 -2.46
C LYS A 150 -38.18 -13.54 -1.81
N LYS A 151 -37.64 -12.91 -0.76
CA LYS A 151 -38.29 -11.78 -0.09
C LYS A 151 -37.96 -10.49 -0.83
N PRO A 152 -38.93 -9.59 -1.07
CA PRO A 152 -38.69 -8.34 -1.75
C PRO A 152 -37.69 -7.46 -0.99
N TYR A 153 -36.77 -6.84 -1.73
CA TYR A 153 -35.83 -5.87 -1.21
C TYR A 153 -36.57 -4.62 -0.71
N LYS A 154 -36.29 -4.20 0.53
CA LYS A 154 -37.05 -3.16 1.25
C LYS A 154 -38.58 -3.39 1.29
N GLY A 155 -39.05 -4.63 1.09
CA GLY A 155 -40.47 -4.95 1.10
C GLY A 155 -41.21 -4.67 -0.22
N ILE A 156 -40.61 -3.94 -1.16
CA ILE A 156 -41.32 -3.40 -2.35
C ILE A 156 -40.68 -3.82 -3.67
N TYR A 157 -39.38 -4.15 -3.69
CA TYR A 157 -38.65 -4.36 -4.95
C TYR A 157 -38.18 -5.79 -5.14
N PHE A 158 -38.47 -6.38 -6.29
CA PHE A 158 -37.81 -7.60 -6.76
C PHE A 158 -36.68 -7.25 -7.72
N LEU A 159 -35.49 -7.78 -7.45
CA LEU A 159 -34.28 -7.51 -8.23
C LEU A 159 -33.81 -8.81 -8.86
N GLN A 160 -33.63 -8.83 -10.18
CA GLN A 160 -33.13 -9.98 -10.92
C GLN A 160 -31.98 -9.57 -11.85
N LYS A 161 -30.97 -10.43 -11.96
CA LYS A 161 -29.92 -10.29 -12.98
C LYS A 161 -30.47 -10.77 -14.33
N LEU A 162 -30.35 -9.95 -15.36
CA LEU A 162 -30.51 -10.41 -16.73
C LEU A 162 -29.14 -10.92 -17.17
N ALA A 163 -29.05 -12.20 -17.52
CA ALA A 163 -27.81 -12.76 -18.03
C ALA A 163 -27.53 -12.14 -19.40
N GLY A 164 -26.34 -11.55 -19.54
CA GLY A 164 -25.71 -11.25 -20.82
C GLY A 164 -24.57 -12.24 -21.04
#